data_AF-A0A961SGU1-F1
#
_entry.id   AF-A0A961SGU1-F1
#
_cell.length_a   1.000
_cell.length_b   1.000
_cell.length_c   1.000
_cell.angle_alpha   90.00
_cell.angle_beta   90.00
_cell.angle_gamma   90.00
#
_symmetry.space_group_name_H-M   'P 1'
#
loop_
_entity.id
_entity.type
_entity.pdbx_description
1 polymer ?
#
loop_
_entity_poly.entity_id
_entity_poly.type
_entity_poly.pdbx_seq_one_letter_code
_entity_poly.pdbx_strand_id
1 'polypeptide(L)' 'MEINSPELSYKELDVQDGASAMDAWRKMIGAEPDEGDQIASALLGYCELDTFAMVEIYRFLARLTS' A
#
# COMPACT_ATOMS: atom_id res chain seq x y z
N MET A 1 -4.20 10.98 3.86
CA MET A 1 -5.02 11.49 2.74
C MET A 1 -5.84 10.31 2.29
N GLU A 2 -7.11 10.23 2.69
CA GLU A 2 -7.97 9.12 2.27
C GLU A 2 -8.49 9.39 0.86
N ILE A 3 -8.17 8.49 -0.07
CA ILE A 3 -8.75 8.50 -1.41
C ILE A 3 -10.02 7.66 -1.33
N ASN A 4 -11.18 8.32 -1.37
CA ASN A 4 -12.47 7.65 -1.48
C ASN A 4 -12.70 7.20 -2.93
N SER A 5 -12.00 6.14 -3.36
CA SER A 5 -12.30 5.40 -4.58
C SER A 5 -12.74 3.99 -4.19
N PRO A 6 -13.85 3.44 -4.73
CA PRO A 6 -14.28 2.07 -4.45
C PRO A 6 -13.20 1.02 -4.77
N GLU A 7 -12.33 1.34 -5.73
CA GLU A 7 -11.22 0.50 -6.21
C GLU A 7 -9.95 0.64 -5.37
N LEU A 8 -9.88 1.62 -4.46
CA LEU A 8 -8.74 1.88 -3.58
C LEU A 8 -9.09 1.54 -2.12
N SER A 9 -9.47 0.28 -1.88
CA SER A 9 -9.80 -0.18 -0.53
C SER A 9 -8.61 -0.86 0.12
N TYR A 10 -7.99 -0.19 1.09
CA TYR A 10 -7.01 -0.80 2.00
C TYR A 10 -7.67 -1.75 3.01
N LYS A 11 -9.01 -1.85 3.05
CA LYS A 11 -9.77 -2.56 4.10
C LYS A 11 -9.44 -4.05 4.23
N GLU A 12 -8.89 -4.67 3.19
CA GLU A 12 -8.52 -6.09 3.18
C GLU A 12 -7.01 -6.33 3.37
N LEU A 13 -6.20 -5.26 3.51
CA LEU A 13 -4.76 -5.37 3.69
C LEU A 13 -4.39 -5.33 5.17
N ASP A 14 -3.40 -6.12 5.60
CA ASP A 14 -2.88 -6.04 6.98
C ASP A 14 -2.11 -4.73 7.23
N VAL A 15 -1.63 -4.08 6.16
CA VAL A 15 -0.90 -2.81 6.19
C VAL A 15 -1.83 -1.70 5.69
N GLN A 16 -2.11 -0.73 6.57
CA GLN A 16 -3.17 0.26 6.36
C GLN A 16 -2.63 1.65 5.97
N ASP A 17 -1.37 1.93 6.29
CA ASP A 17 -0.74 3.24 6.07
C ASP A 17 0.79 3.13 5.99
N GLY A 18 1.44 4.26 5.70
CA GLY A 18 2.90 4.29 5.58
C GLY A 18 3.64 4.01 6.88
N ALA A 19 3.07 4.30 8.05
CA ALA A 19 3.72 4.05 9.33
C ALA A 19 3.72 2.55 9.65
N SER A 20 2.58 1.91 9.51
CA SER A 20 2.41 0.46 9.65
C SER A 20 3.22 -0.32 8.62
N ALA A 21 3.38 0.20 7.40
CA ALA A 21 4.26 -0.39 6.38
C ALA A 21 5.73 -0.40 6.83
N MET A 22 6.22 0.69 7.41
CA MET A 22 7.60 0.78 7.92
C MET A 22 7.83 -0.17 9.11
N ASP A 23 6.84 -0.28 10.00
CA ASP A 23 6.89 -1.22 11.12
C ASP A 23 6.85 -2.69 10.65
N ALA A 24 6.02 -3.00 9.66
CA ALA A 24 5.95 -4.32 9.03
C ALA A 24 7.28 -4.68 8.36
N TRP A 25 7.88 -3.76 7.60
CA TRP A 25 9.20 -3.98 7.00
C TRP A 25 10.27 -4.26 8.05
N ARG A 26 10.27 -3.51 9.16
CA ARG A 26 11.21 -3.74 10.27
C ARG A 26 11.02 -5.10 10.94
N LYS A 27 9.79 -5.62 11.00
CA LYS A 27 9.53 -6.98 11.49
C LYS A 27 10.03 -8.03 10.50
N MET A 28 9.73 -7.85 9.21
CA MET A 28 10.12 -8.76 8.12
C MET A 28 11.62 -9.05 8.12
N ILE A 29 12.47 -8.02 8.27
CA ILE A 29 13.94 -8.19 8.25
C ILE A 29 14.50 -9.00 9.41
N GLY A 30 13.74 -9.19 10.49
CA GLY A 30 14.12 -9.96 11.67
C GLY A 30 13.31 -11.24 11.87
N ALA A 31 12.41 -11.57 10.93
CA ALA A 31 11.52 -12.72 11.02
C ALA A 31 12.19 -13.99 10.48
N GLU A 32 11.73 -15.14 10.96
CA GLU A 32 12.05 -16.43 10.34
C GLU A 32 11.47 -16.47 8.90
N PRO A 33 12.05 -17.27 7.98
CA PRO A 33 11.70 -17.21 6.56
C PRO A 33 10.20 -17.26 6.26
N ASP A 34 9.46 -18.20 6.86
CA ASP A 34 8.03 -18.37 6.62
C ASP A 34 7.20 -17.15 7.08
N GLU A 35 7.56 -16.51 8.19
CA GLU A 35 6.90 -15.30 8.68
C GLU A 35 7.33 -14.07 7.85
N GLY A 36 8.60 -14.01 7.46
CA GLY A 36 9.14 -12.98 6.57
C GLY A 36 8.41 -12.96 5.22
N ASP A 37 8.15 -14.13 4.62
CA ASP A 37 7.45 -14.25 3.35
C ASP A 37 5.99 -13.78 3.44
N GLN A 38 5.31 -14.05 4.56
CA GLN A 38 3.95 -13.55 4.80
C GLN A 38 3.92 -12.01 4.89
N ILE A 39 4.85 -11.43 5.66
CA ILE A 39 4.94 -9.98 5.79
C ILE A 39 5.32 -9.34 4.45
N ALA A 40 6.21 -9.96 3.68
CA ALA A 40 6.58 -9.50 2.34
C ALA A 40 5.37 -9.47 1.40
N SER A 41 4.53 -10.50 1.44
CA SER A 41 3.30 -10.58 0.63
C SER A 41 2.32 -9.46 1.01
N ALA A 42 2.12 -9.20 2.30
CA ALA A 42 1.27 -8.10 2.78
C ALA A 42 1.80 -6.72 2.36
N LEU A 43 3.11 -6.50 2.49
CA LEU A 43 3.78 -5.26 2.05
C LEU A 43 3.66 -5.05 0.54
N LEU A 44 3.74 -6.12 -0.25
CA LEU A 44 3.62 -6.03 -1.70
C LEU A 44 2.21 -5.57 -2.11
N GLY A 45 1.17 -6.11 -1.48
CA GLY A 45 -0.22 -5.67 -1.71
C GLY A 45 -0.43 -4.19 -1.37
N TYR A 46 0.17 -3.72 -0.28
CA TYR A 46 0.17 -2.30 0.07
C TYR A 46 0.89 -1.43 -0.97
N CYS A 47 2.09 -1.82 -1.39
CA CYS A 47 2.89 -1.07 -2.37
C CYS A 47 2.21 -0.96 -3.74
N GLU A 48 1.53 -2.01 -4.19
CA GLU A 48 0.74 -2.00 -5.42
C GLU A 48 -0.39 -0.98 -5.34
N LEU A 49 -1.14 -1.00 -4.24
CA LEU A 49 -2.27 -0.10 -4.04
C LEU A 49 -1.84 1.36 -3.92
N ASP A 50 -0.75 1.63 -3.20
CA ASP A 50 -0.17 2.98 -3.05
C ASP A 50 0.33 3.52 -4.40
N THR A 51 0.93 2.67 -5.23
CA THR A 51 1.33 3.05 -6.61
C THR A 51 0.11 3.35 -7.47
N PHE A 52 -0.93 2.52 -7.41
CA PHE A 52 -2.15 2.72 -8.18
C PHE A 52 -2.89 4.00 -7.77
N ALA A 53 -2.97 4.28 -6.48
CA ALA A 53 -3.50 5.54 -5.94
C ALA A 53 -2.82 6.77 -6.54
N MET A 54 -1.48 6.75 -6.65
CA MET A 54 -0.73 7.87 -7.25
C MET A 54 -1.01 8.05 -8.74
N VAL A 55 -1.20 6.96 -9.49
CA VAL A 55 -1.60 7.01 -10.91
C VAL A 55 -3.00 7.62 -11.06
N GLU A 56 -3.94 7.25 -10.20
CA GLU A 56 -5.30 7.80 -10.22
C GLU A 56 -5.32 9.30 -9.85
N ILE A 57 -4.53 9.72 -8.86
CA ILE A 57 -4.33 11.14 -8.54
C ILE A 57 -3.79 11.88 -9.77
N TYR A 58 -2.74 11.35 -10.41
CA TYR A 58 -2.17 11.97 -11.60
C TYR A 58 -3.20 12.10 -12.73
N ARG A 59 -3.96 11.03 -13.02
CA ARG A 59 -5.02 11.03 -14.04
C ARG A 59 -6.11 12.06 -13.73
N PHE A 60 -6.49 12.19 -12.46
CA PHE A 60 -7.45 13.21 -12.02
C PHE A 60 -6.92 14.63 -12.26
N LEU A 61 -5.69 14.92 -11.81
CA LEU A 61 -5.08 16.24 -11.98
C LEU A 61 -4.90 16.61 -13.46
N ALA A 62 -4.46 15.65 -14.30
CA ALA A 62 -4.29 15.86 -15.73
C ALA A 62 -5.60 16.27 -16.43
N ARG A 63 -6.75 15.72 -16.00
CA ARG A 63 -8.08 16.09 -16.51
C ARG A 63 -8.55 17.49 -16.10
N LEU A 64 -8.02 18.05 -15.01
CA LEU A 64 -8.39 19.39 -14.55
C LEU A 64 -7.59 20.51 -15.23
N THR A 65 -6.42 20.18 -15.77
CA THR A 65 -5.51 21.13 -16.41
C THR A 65 -5.52 21.04 -17.94
N SER A 66 -6.44 20.25 -18.51
CA SER A 66 -6.62 20.08 -19.96
C SER A 66 -7.77 20.92 -20.51
#